data_AF-A0A7C2CZZ3-F1
#
_entry.id   AF-A0A7C2CZZ3-F1
#
_cell.length_a   1.000
_cell.length_b   1.000
_cell.length_c   1.000
_cell.angle_alpha   90.00
_cell.angle_beta   90.00
_cell.angle_gamma   90.00
#
_symmetry.space_group_name_H-M   'P 1'
#
loop_
_entity.id
_entity.type
_entity.pdbx_description
1 polymer ?
#
loop_
_entity_poly.entity_id
_entity_poly.type
_entity_poly.pdbx_seq_one_letter_code
_entity_poly.pdbx_strand_id
1 'polypeptide(L)'
;MRRRRNRFAVAVIAVVIGIGYWIYFATAPWRTMRKFVRAVESEDAETIVALAHPDEIKHCGVTVESVKVILNATLGKWRPFKAVKVGKAGFDRDLGWHHWYVNWGDARTGNPIAFNKVVRAFPPFGIQSPQLFSNLFVCPTDKGWRVNVTVFLIDLVLCVYGRPDAYSVLHSAGIRGYITYMTEPGQFEPLPTPASK
;
A
#
# COMPACT_ATOMS: atom_id res chain seq x y z
N MET A 1 43.37 -33.96 -10.99
CA MET A 1 43.00 -32.81 -10.12
C MET A 1 42.08 -31.77 -10.76
N ARG A 2 42.26 -31.39 -12.05
CA ARG A 2 41.41 -30.37 -12.75
C ARG A 2 39.88 -30.63 -12.67
N ARG A 3 39.42 -31.87 -12.86
CA ARG A 3 37.97 -32.21 -12.78
C ARG A 3 37.34 -32.00 -11.40
N ARG A 4 38.09 -32.17 -10.30
CA ARG A 4 37.58 -31.93 -8.93
C ARG A 4 37.48 -30.44 -8.62
N ARG A 5 38.46 -29.62 -9.04
CA ARG A 5 38.39 -28.15 -8.94
C ARG A 5 37.20 -27.57 -9.70
N ASN A 6 36.92 -28.07 -10.91
CA ASN A 6 35.79 -27.58 -11.70
C ASN A 6 34.42 -27.95 -11.10
N ARG A 7 34.27 -29.15 -10.53
CA ARG A 7 33.03 -29.55 -9.84
C ARG A 7 32.78 -28.73 -8.57
N PHE A 8 33.84 -28.41 -7.83
CA PHE A 8 33.74 -27.55 -6.65
C PHE A 8 33.33 -26.12 -7.03
N ALA A 9 33.94 -25.54 -8.06
CA ALA A 9 33.58 -24.20 -8.54
C ALA A 9 32.11 -24.10 -9.00
N VAL A 10 31.61 -25.10 -9.75
CA VAL A 10 30.20 -25.15 -10.17
C VAL A 10 29.26 -25.26 -8.98
N ALA A 11 29.59 -26.08 -7.97
CA ALA A 11 28.78 -26.20 -6.76
C ALA A 11 28.71 -24.89 -5.97
N VAL A 12 29.83 -24.17 -5.81
CA VAL A 12 29.84 -22.86 -5.14
C VAL A 12 28.98 -21.85 -5.91
N ILE A 13 29.11 -21.78 -7.23
CA ILE A 13 28.29 -20.88 -8.07
C ILE A 13 26.79 -21.21 -7.91
N ALA A 14 26.41 -22.49 -7.96
CA ALA A 14 25.02 -22.90 -7.78
C ALA A 14 24.47 -22.53 -6.39
N VAL A 15 25.27 -22.67 -5.34
CA VAL A 15 24.89 -22.25 -3.97
C VAL A 15 24.73 -20.73 -3.88
N VAL A 16 25.67 -19.96 -4.44
CA VAL A 16 25.59 -18.49 -4.44
C VAL A 16 24.36 -18.00 -5.21
N ILE A 17 24.09 -18.58 -6.39
CA ILE A 17 22.88 -18.28 -7.16
C ILE A 17 21.63 -18.66 -6.36
N GLY A 18 21.60 -19.85 -5.74
CA GLY A 18 20.48 -20.31 -4.92
C GLY A 18 20.20 -19.38 -3.73
N ILE A 19 21.23 -18.95 -3.01
CA ILE A 19 21.12 -17.99 -1.91
C ILE A 19 20.65 -16.63 -2.42
N GLY A 20 21.23 -16.12 -3.50
CA GLY A 20 20.81 -14.85 -4.11
C GLY A 20 19.35 -14.88 -4.56
N TYR A 21 18.91 -15.98 -5.17
CA TYR A 21 17.53 -16.19 -5.58
C TYR A 21 16.59 -16.29 -4.37
N TRP A 22 17.01 -17.00 -3.32
CA TRP A 22 16.24 -17.10 -2.08
C TRP A 22 16.08 -15.74 -1.40
N ILE A 23 17.15 -14.95 -1.29
CA ILE A 23 17.09 -13.58 -0.73
C ILE A 23 16.14 -12.72 -1.56
N TYR A 24 16.29 -12.71 -2.89
CA TYR A 24 15.42 -11.95 -3.79
C TYR A 24 13.92 -12.28 -3.60
N PHE A 25 13.58 -13.58 -3.51
CA PHE A 25 12.20 -14.01 -3.27
C PHE A 25 11.74 -13.73 -1.84
N ALA A 26 12.63 -13.85 -0.85
CA ALA A 26 12.33 -13.57 0.54
C ALA A 26 12.02 -12.09 0.78
N THR A 27 12.75 -11.21 0.11
CA THR A 27 12.61 -9.76 0.18
C THR A 27 11.82 -9.24 -1.03
N ALA A 28 10.84 -9.97 -1.55
CA ALA A 28 10.12 -9.50 -2.71
C ALA A 28 8.99 -8.52 -2.31
N PRO A 29 8.79 -7.41 -3.01
CA PRO A 29 7.85 -6.35 -2.62
C PRO A 29 6.38 -6.84 -2.65
N TRP A 30 6.06 -7.84 -3.48
CA TRP A 30 4.73 -8.46 -3.50
C TRP A 30 4.35 -9.14 -2.17
N ARG A 31 5.33 -9.61 -1.38
CA ARG A 31 5.08 -10.21 -0.06
C ARG A 31 4.65 -9.14 0.94
N THR A 32 5.35 -8.00 0.94
CA THR A 32 4.97 -6.83 1.75
C THR A 32 3.58 -6.35 1.39
N MET A 33 3.27 -6.22 0.09
CA MET A 33 1.92 -5.91 -0.38
C MET A 33 0.89 -6.93 0.13
N ARG A 34 1.13 -8.24 -0.02
CA ARG A 34 0.15 -9.26 0.44
C ARG A 34 -0.03 -9.23 1.95
N LYS A 35 1.04 -9.03 2.72
CA LYS A 35 0.98 -8.90 4.18
C LYS A 35 0.16 -7.66 4.57
N PHE A 36 0.38 -6.54 3.87
CA PHE A 36 -0.39 -5.32 4.07
C PHE A 36 -1.88 -5.52 3.77
N VAL A 37 -2.21 -6.07 2.60
CA VAL A 37 -3.61 -6.34 2.21
C VAL A 37 -4.30 -7.21 3.26
N ARG A 38 -3.67 -8.31 3.70
CA ARG A 38 -4.22 -9.16 4.77
C ARG A 38 -4.42 -8.41 6.08
N ALA A 39 -3.49 -7.53 6.44
CA ALA A 39 -3.64 -6.71 7.64
C ALA A 39 -4.82 -5.73 7.53
N VAL A 40 -5.10 -5.18 6.34
CA VAL A 40 -6.32 -4.38 6.11
C VAL A 40 -7.57 -5.26 6.22
N GLU A 41 -7.58 -6.45 5.60
CA GLU A 41 -8.72 -7.39 5.66
C GLU A 41 -9.05 -7.85 7.09
N SER A 42 -8.03 -8.03 7.93
CA SER A 42 -8.18 -8.38 9.35
C SER A 42 -8.24 -7.18 10.28
N GLU A 43 -8.22 -5.96 9.73
CA GLU A 43 -8.19 -4.70 10.49
C GLU A 43 -7.06 -4.61 11.53
N ASP A 44 -5.92 -5.26 11.24
CA ASP A 44 -4.71 -5.26 12.06
C ASP A 44 -3.92 -3.95 11.84
N ALA A 45 -4.36 -2.91 12.54
CA ALA A 45 -3.75 -1.59 12.48
C ALA A 45 -2.27 -1.57 12.93
N GLU A 46 -1.85 -2.48 13.82
CA GLU A 46 -0.46 -2.58 14.26
C GLU A 46 0.43 -3.06 13.11
N THR A 47 0.02 -4.10 12.40
CA THR A 47 0.77 -4.57 11.22
C THR A 47 0.76 -3.52 10.10
N ILE A 48 -0.36 -2.82 9.88
CA ILE A 48 -0.43 -1.72 8.89
C ILE A 48 0.61 -0.65 9.19
N VAL A 49 0.69 -0.18 10.45
CA VAL A 49 1.66 0.84 10.87
C VAL A 49 3.09 0.30 10.83
N ALA A 50 3.32 -0.95 11.25
CA ALA A 50 4.65 -1.57 11.19
C ALA A 50 5.20 -1.73 9.77
N LEU A 51 4.30 -1.81 8.78
CA LEU A 51 4.64 -1.86 7.36
C LEU A 51 4.74 -0.48 6.70
N ALA A 52 4.32 0.59 7.40
CA ALA A 52 4.36 1.96 6.87
C ALA A 52 5.79 2.46 6.65
N HIS A 53 5.93 3.41 5.73
CA HIS A 53 7.21 4.08 5.54
C HIS A 53 7.60 4.83 6.84
N PRO A 54 8.87 4.76 7.30
CA PRO A 54 9.27 5.37 8.56
C PRO A 54 8.95 6.87 8.66
N ASP A 55 9.10 7.60 7.55
CA ASP A 55 8.80 9.03 7.50
C ASP A 55 7.29 9.32 7.65
N GLU A 56 6.41 8.41 7.24
CA GLU A 56 4.97 8.59 7.43
C GLU A 56 4.56 8.50 8.90
N ILE A 57 5.21 7.59 9.63
CA ILE A 57 5.01 7.43 11.08
C ILE A 57 5.51 8.69 11.81
N LYS A 58 6.71 9.17 11.43
CA LYS A 58 7.36 10.29 12.10
C LYS A 58 6.71 11.65 11.77
N HIS A 59 6.36 11.87 10.51
CA HIS A 59 6.00 13.18 9.99
C HIS A 59 4.54 13.28 9.55
N CYS A 60 3.98 12.24 8.94
CA CYS A 60 2.64 12.30 8.35
C CYS A 60 1.50 11.94 9.31
N GLY A 61 1.79 11.46 10.51
CA GLY A 61 0.77 11.14 11.51
C GLY A 61 0.17 9.75 11.37
N VAL A 62 0.86 8.82 10.70
CA VAL A 62 0.45 7.41 10.65
C VAL A 62 0.65 6.76 12.01
N THR A 63 -0.47 6.49 12.69
CA THR A 63 -0.54 5.82 13.99
C THR A 63 -1.57 4.70 13.96
N VAL A 64 -1.54 3.82 14.96
CA VAL A 64 -2.56 2.77 15.10
C VAL A 64 -3.97 3.38 15.18
N GLU A 65 -4.11 4.49 15.90
CA GLU A 65 -5.40 5.18 16.07
C GLU A 65 -5.88 5.81 14.76
N SER A 66 -5.01 6.53 14.04
CA SER A 66 -5.38 7.15 12.77
C SER A 66 -5.85 6.11 11.75
N VAL A 67 -5.18 4.95 11.70
CA VAL A 67 -5.56 3.82 10.84
C VAL A 67 -6.93 3.26 11.26
N LYS A 68 -7.16 3.01 12.54
CA LYS A 68 -8.45 2.50 13.04
C LYS A 68 -9.60 3.44 12.71
N VAL A 69 -9.44 4.74 12.97
CA VAL A 69 -10.44 5.76 12.69
C VAL A 69 -10.80 5.77 11.20
N ILE A 70 -9.79 5.80 10.33
CA ILE A 70 -10.00 5.86 8.88
C ILE A 70 -10.62 4.56 8.35
N LEU A 71 -10.13 3.38 8.75
CA LEU A 71 -10.70 2.10 8.32
C LEU A 71 -12.15 1.96 8.79
N ASN A 72 -12.47 2.37 10.01
CA ASN A 72 -13.84 2.33 10.52
C ASN A 72 -14.77 3.30 9.78
N ALA A 73 -14.30 4.51 9.49
CA ALA A 73 -15.07 5.51 8.74
C ALA A 73 -15.30 5.10 7.28
N THR A 74 -14.32 4.44 6.66
CA THR A 74 -14.37 4.04 5.25
C THR A 74 -14.96 2.64 5.10
N LEU A 75 -14.18 1.60 5.40
CA LEU A 75 -14.51 0.20 5.16
C LEU A 75 -15.47 -0.40 6.20
N GLY A 76 -15.60 0.22 7.38
CA GLY A 76 -16.33 -0.34 8.52
C GLY A 76 -17.78 -0.74 8.25
N LYS A 77 -18.48 -0.02 7.35
CA LYS A 77 -19.87 -0.34 6.97
C LYS A 77 -20.02 -1.59 6.09
N TRP A 78 -18.92 -2.10 5.53
CA TRP A 78 -18.91 -3.27 4.66
C TRP A 78 -18.25 -4.49 5.31
N ARG A 79 -18.08 -4.49 6.63
CA ARG A 79 -17.54 -5.63 7.36
C ARG A 79 -18.47 -6.86 7.23
N PRO A 80 -17.93 -8.08 7.00
CA PRO A 80 -16.54 -8.35 6.65
C PRO A 80 -16.27 -7.99 5.17
N PHE A 81 -15.16 -7.29 4.91
CA PHE A 81 -14.70 -6.94 3.57
C PHE A 81 -13.42 -7.71 3.22
N LYS A 82 -13.08 -7.81 1.93
CA LYS A 82 -11.81 -8.38 1.46
C LYS A 82 -11.31 -7.73 0.18
N ALA A 83 -10.05 -7.97 -0.16
CA ALA A 83 -9.54 -7.65 -1.49
C ALA A 83 -10.08 -8.68 -2.50
N VAL A 84 -10.98 -8.25 -3.39
CA VAL A 84 -11.54 -9.13 -4.44
C VAL A 84 -10.62 -9.20 -5.67
N LYS A 85 -9.77 -8.19 -5.85
CA LYS A 85 -8.75 -8.19 -6.89
C LYS A 85 -7.54 -7.38 -6.42
N VAL A 86 -6.36 -7.91 -6.65
CA VAL A 86 -5.10 -7.15 -6.52
C VAL A 86 -4.37 -7.25 -7.86
N GLY A 87 -4.13 -6.12 -8.50
CA GLY A 87 -3.44 -6.09 -9.80
C GLY A 87 -2.19 -5.22 -9.73
N LYS A 88 -1.16 -5.61 -10.49
CA LYS A 88 0.03 -4.78 -10.66
C LYS A 88 -0.32 -3.63 -11.61
N ALA A 89 -0.08 -2.40 -11.17
CA ALA A 89 -0.37 -1.19 -11.94
C ALA A 89 0.89 -0.65 -12.65
N GLY A 90 2.06 -0.79 -12.04
CA GLY A 90 3.29 -0.25 -12.62
C GLY A 90 4.53 -0.55 -11.79
N PHE A 91 5.65 -0.05 -12.30
CA PHE A 91 6.92 -0.02 -11.60
C PHE A 91 7.64 1.28 -11.99
N ASP A 92 7.91 2.12 -11.01
CA ASP A 92 8.80 3.26 -11.18
C ASP A 92 10.23 2.79 -10.96
N ARG A 93 11.05 2.86 -12.02
CA ARG A 93 12.41 2.34 -12.02
C ARG A 93 13.37 3.21 -11.22
N ASP A 94 13.14 4.52 -11.19
CA ASP A 94 14.13 5.47 -10.70
C ASP A 94 14.16 5.48 -9.17
N LEU A 95 13.02 5.23 -8.54
CA LEU A 95 12.87 5.19 -7.09
C LEU A 95 12.58 3.78 -6.55
N GLY A 96 12.46 2.79 -7.44
CA GLY A 96 12.17 1.40 -7.07
C GLY A 96 10.75 1.20 -6.52
N TRP A 97 9.80 2.08 -6.84
CA TRP A 97 8.43 1.98 -6.35
C TRP A 97 7.65 0.95 -7.15
N HIS A 98 7.10 -0.02 -6.45
CA HIS A 98 6.17 -0.98 -7.02
C HIS A 98 4.74 -0.57 -6.71
N HIS A 99 3.90 -0.54 -7.76
CA HIS A 99 2.54 -0.04 -7.65
C HIS A 99 1.54 -1.16 -7.94
N TRP A 100 0.57 -1.30 -7.04
CA TRP A 100 -0.60 -2.15 -7.16
C TRP A 100 -1.88 -1.35 -6.97
N TYR A 101 -2.96 -1.86 -7.52
CA TYR A 101 -4.30 -1.47 -7.14
C TYR A 101 -4.97 -2.63 -6.40
N VAL A 102 -5.82 -2.29 -5.45
CA VAL A 102 -6.66 -3.24 -4.71
C VAL A 102 -8.11 -2.84 -4.89
N ASN A 103 -8.93 -3.76 -5.37
CA ASN A 103 -10.38 -3.60 -5.37
C ASN A 103 -10.94 -4.26 -4.12
N TRP A 104 -11.72 -3.50 -3.36
CA TRP A 104 -12.36 -3.95 -2.14
C TRP A 104 -13.76 -4.48 -2.43
N GLY A 105 -14.14 -5.52 -1.73
CA GLY A 105 -15.43 -6.17 -1.91
C GLY A 105 -15.97 -6.79 -0.64
N ASP A 106 -17.21 -7.25 -0.70
CA ASP A 106 -17.84 -8.01 0.36
C ASP A 106 -17.15 -9.38 0.48
N ALA A 107 -16.72 -9.76 1.70
CA ALA A 107 -15.97 -10.99 1.90
C ALA A 107 -16.80 -12.25 1.66
N ARG A 108 -18.11 -12.19 1.95
CA ARG A 108 -19.07 -13.29 1.85
C ARG A 108 -19.43 -13.59 0.41
N THR A 109 -19.71 -12.54 -0.37
CA THR A 109 -20.14 -12.70 -1.77
C THR A 109 -18.97 -12.67 -2.74
N GLY A 110 -17.84 -12.07 -2.37
CA GLY A 110 -16.74 -11.81 -3.29
C GLY A 110 -17.05 -10.72 -4.33
N ASN A 111 -18.19 -10.05 -4.21
CA ASN A 111 -18.56 -8.98 -5.12
C ASN A 111 -17.83 -7.68 -4.75
N PRO A 112 -17.35 -6.90 -5.74
CA PRO A 112 -16.79 -5.59 -5.48
C PRO A 112 -17.79 -4.66 -4.80
N ILE A 113 -17.29 -3.82 -3.89
CA ILE A 113 -18.08 -2.75 -3.29
C ILE A 113 -18.29 -1.67 -4.36
N ALA A 114 -19.55 -1.43 -4.74
CA ALA A 114 -19.88 -0.37 -5.69
C ALA A 114 -19.60 1.02 -5.10
N PHE A 115 -19.06 1.93 -5.91
CA PHE A 115 -18.74 3.27 -5.44
C PHE A 115 -18.88 4.37 -6.50
N ASN A 116 -19.87 5.27 -6.32
CA ASN A 116 -20.30 6.22 -7.36
C ASN A 116 -19.63 7.61 -7.34
N LYS A 117 -18.86 8.00 -6.32
CA LYS A 117 -18.14 9.30 -6.35
C LYS A 117 -16.83 9.13 -7.11
N VAL A 118 -16.83 9.59 -8.36
CA VAL A 118 -15.65 9.65 -9.22
C VAL A 118 -14.76 10.79 -8.72
N VAL A 119 -13.76 10.48 -7.87
CA VAL A 119 -12.84 11.52 -7.33
C VAL A 119 -11.52 11.58 -8.11
N ARG A 120 -11.24 10.53 -8.90
CA ARG A 120 -10.24 10.52 -9.97
C ARG A 120 -10.87 9.84 -11.17
N ALA A 121 -10.42 10.21 -12.37
CA ALA A 121 -10.77 9.50 -13.60
C ALA A 121 -10.74 8.00 -13.31
N PHE A 122 -11.88 7.35 -13.56
CA PHE A 122 -12.13 5.93 -13.41
C PHE A 122 -10.82 5.12 -13.56
N PRO A 123 -10.48 4.22 -12.63
CA PRO A 123 -9.11 3.73 -12.52
C PRO A 123 -8.62 3.20 -13.88
N PRO A 124 -7.45 3.64 -14.38
CA PRO A 124 -6.95 3.34 -15.73
C PRO A 124 -6.60 1.86 -15.96
N PHE A 125 -7.02 0.98 -15.06
CA PHE A 125 -6.58 -0.42 -14.93
C PHE A 125 -7.65 -1.43 -15.39
N GLY A 126 -8.53 -1.03 -16.33
CA GLY A 126 -9.51 -1.91 -16.96
C GLY A 126 -10.74 -2.24 -16.09
N ILE A 127 -11.08 -1.38 -15.13
CA ILE A 127 -12.28 -1.52 -14.30
C ILE A 127 -13.42 -0.77 -15.01
N GLN A 128 -14.44 -1.51 -15.46
CA GLN A 128 -15.54 -0.95 -16.25
C GLN A 128 -16.68 -0.37 -15.40
N SER A 129 -16.76 -0.71 -14.11
CA SER A 129 -17.81 -0.22 -13.21
C SER A 129 -17.25 0.51 -11.98
N PRO A 130 -17.98 1.49 -11.41
CA PRO A 130 -17.47 2.27 -10.30
C PRO A 130 -17.33 1.37 -9.06
N GLN A 131 -16.11 1.09 -8.63
CA GLN A 131 -15.81 0.19 -7.53
C GLN A 131 -14.88 0.87 -6.52
N LEU A 132 -15.01 0.53 -5.25
CA LEU A 132 -14.08 0.98 -4.22
C LEU A 132 -12.70 0.36 -4.48
N PHE A 133 -11.73 1.20 -4.79
CA PHE A 133 -10.35 0.78 -5.02
C PHE A 133 -9.41 1.67 -4.21
N SER A 134 -8.19 1.18 -3.98
CA SER A 134 -7.11 1.95 -3.39
C SER A 134 -5.81 1.65 -4.12
N ASN A 135 -4.95 2.65 -4.29
CA ASN A 135 -3.58 2.40 -4.73
C ASN A 135 -2.73 1.96 -3.55
N LEU A 136 -1.79 1.06 -3.83
CA LEU A 136 -0.82 0.56 -2.89
C LEU A 136 0.55 0.68 -3.53
N PHE A 137 1.41 1.42 -2.87
CA PHE A 137 2.78 1.60 -3.29
C PHE A 137 3.73 0.95 -2.29
N VAL A 138 4.70 0.18 -2.78
CA VAL A 138 5.75 -0.42 -1.95
C VAL A 138 7.10 0.04 -2.48
N CYS A 139 7.92 0.60 -1.60
CA CYS A 139 9.27 1.08 -1.90
C CYS A 139 10.31 0.43 -0.99
N PRO A 140 11.57 0.35 -1.42
CA PRO A 140 12.64 -0.18 -0.59
C PRO A 140 13.09 0.90 0.41
N THR A 141 13.33 0.50 1.66
CA THR A 141 13.97 1.35 2.68
C THR A 141 15.13 0.60 3.36
N ASP A 142 15.86 1.29 4.22
CA ASP A 142 16.87 0.71 5.12
C ASP A 142 16.31 -0.41 6.03
N LYS A 143 15.00 -0.38 6.30
CA LYS A 143 14.28 -1.40 7.07
C LYS A 143 13.62 -2.48 6.19
N GLY A 144 13.92 -2.49 4.90
CA GLY A 144 13.33 -3.36 3.88
C GLY A 144 12.15 -2.73 3.15
N TRP A 145 11.34 -3.53 2.48
CA TRP A 145 10.20 -3.01 1.72
C TRP A 145 9.11 -2.45 2.65
N ARG A 146 8.64 -1.24 2.35
CA ARG A 146 7.61 -0.52 3.11
C ARG A 146 6.51 0.01 2.23
N VAL A 147 5.34 0.19 2.82
CA VAL A 147 4.12 0.62 2.15
C VAL A 147 3.92 2.11 2.41
N ASN A 148 3.52 2.83 1.39
CA ASN A 148 3.01 4.18 1.52
C ASN A 148 1.57 4.14 2.04
N VAL A 149 1.41 4.24 3.35
CA VAL A 149 0.12 4.08 4.03
C VAL A 149 -0.74 5.33 3.89
N THR A 150 -0.14 6.51 3.88
CA THR A 150 -0.87 7.78 3.75
C THR A 150 -1.58 7.88 2.42
N VAL A 151 -0.93 7.54 1.30
CA VAL A 151 -1.59 7.52 -0.02
C VAL A 151 -2.72 6.50 -0.07
N PHE A 152 -2.51 5.31 0.51
CA PHE A 152 -3.57 4.31 0.63
C PHE A 152 -4.78 4.85 1.40
N LEU A 153 -4.56 5.45 2.58
CA LEU A 153 -5.63 6.00 3.43
C LEU A 153 -6.33 7.18 2.74
N ILE A 154 -5.57 8.07 2.10
CA ILE A 154 -6.10 9.21 1.35
C ILE A 154 -6.99 8.74 0.21
N ASP A 155 -6.52 7.80 -0.60
CA ASP A 155 -7.30 7.25 -1.71
C ASP A 155 -8.59 6.61 -1.20
N LEU A 156 -8.52 5.84 -0.12
CA LEU A 156 -9.68 5.18 0.47
C LEU A 156 -10.72 6.20 0.96
N VAL A 157 -10.29 7.23 1.70
CA VAL A 157 -11.17 8.29 2.21
C VAL A 157 -11.72 9.15 1.07
N LEU A 158 -10.89 9.51 0.09
CA LEU A 158 -11.33 10.25 -1.09
C LEU A 158 -12.39 9.47 -1.84
N CYS A 159 -12.18 8.17 -2.10
CA CYS A 159 -13.20 7.33 -2.70
C CYS A 159 -14.50 7.44 -1.90
N VAL A 160 -14.50 7.19 -0.58
CA VAL A 160 -15.73 7.14 0.22
C VAL A 160 -16.45 8.49 0.37
N TYR A 161 -15.72 9.56 0.63
CA TYR A 161 -16.33 10.84 1.02
C TYR A 161 -16.33 11.88 -0.11
N GLY A 162 -15.37 11.82 -1.03
CA GLY A 162 -15.12 12.89 -1.99
C GLY A 162 -14.55 14.15 -1.34
N ARG A 163 -14.14 15.10 -2.17
CA ARG A 163 -13.70 16.43 -1.69
C ARG A 163 -14.93 17.32 -1.42
N PRO A 164 -14.89 18.20 -0.40
CA PRO A 164 -13.79 18.42 0.55
C PRO A 164 -13.82 17.52 1.79
N ASP A 165 -14.93 16.81 2.04
CA ASP A 165 -15.19 16.07 3.29
C ASP A 165 -14.10 15.03 3.63
N ALA A 166 -13.44 14.47 2.61
CA ALA A 166 -12.31 13.57 2.79
C ALA A 166 -11.18 14.16 3.64
N TYR A 167 -10.83 15.43 3.44
CA TYR A 167 -9.74 16.05 4.20
C TYR A 167 -10.13 16.27 5.66
N SER A 168 -11.39 16.61 5.94
CA SER A 168 -11.89 16.73 7.31
C SER A 168 -11.76 15.40 8.08
N VAL A 169 -12.05 14.27 7.43
CA VAL A 169 -11.86 12.93 8.02
C VAL A 169 -10.38 12.61 8.25
N LEU A 170 -9.50 12.96 7.31
CA LEU A 170 -8.06 12.72 7.45
C LEU A 170 -7.44 13.56 8.57
N HIS A 171 -7.81 14.84 8.67
CA HIS A 171 -7.35 15.75 9.72
C HIS A 171 -7.88 15.32 11.10
N SER A 172 -9.15 14.91 11.22
CA SER A 172 -9.70 14.43 12.50
C SER A 172 -9.07 13.13 12.97
N ALA A 173 -8.59 12.29 12.03
CA ALA A 173 -7.80 11.10 12.32
C ALA A 173 -6.32 11.41 12.64
N GLY A 174 -5.88 12.66 12.55
CA GLY A 174 -4.51 13.08 12.85
C GLY A 174 -3.50 12.88 11.71
N ILE A 175 -3.95 12.60 10.49
CA ILE A 175 -3.07 12.61 9.32
C ILE A 175 -2.72 14.07 9.01
N ARG A 176 -1.44 14.35 8.81
CA ARG A 176 -0.89 15.71 8.58
C ARG A 176 -0.35 15.93 7.17
N GLY A 177 -0.09 14.85 6.45
CA GLY A 177 0.55 14.89 5.15
C GLY A 177 0.65 13.52 4.53
N TYR A 178 1.39 13.44 3.45
CA TYR A 178 1.69 12.20 2.75
C TYR A 178 3.05 12.28 2.08
N ILE A 179 3.61 11.12 1.78
CA ILE A 179 4.73 10.98 0.87
C ILE A 179 4.20 10.42 -0.45
N THR A 180 4.86 10.67 -1.56
CA THR A 180 4.55 10.06 -2.86
C THR A 180 5.83 9.57 -3.51
N TYR A 181 5.71 8.93 -4.68
CA TYR A 181 6.87 8.66 -5.52
C TYR A 181 7.54 9.95 -6.03
N MET A 182 6.96 11.14 -5.86
CA MET A 182 7.63 12.40 -6.19
C MET A 182 8.27 13.09 -4.97
N THR A 183 8.07 12.54 -3.76
CA THR A 183 8.59 13.15 -2.54
C THR A 183 10.02 12.69 -2.29
N GLU A 184 10.93 13.65 -2.08
CA GLU A 184 12.32 13.35 -1.74
C GLU A 184 12.46 12.72 -0.34
N PRO A 185 13.53 11.92 -0.09
CA PRO A 185 13.77 11.35 1.23
C PRO A 185 13.79 12.40 2.35
N GLY A 186 13.06 12.16 3.44
CA GLY A 186 12.97 13.09 4.57
C GLY A 186 12.04 14.29 4.35
N GLN A 187 11.39 14.40 3.19
CA GLN A 187 10.34 15.38 2.91
C GLN A 187 8.95 14.76 3.01
N PHE A 188 7.93 15.61 3.09
CA PHE A 188 6.52 15.21 3.00
C PHE A 188 5.70 16.36 2.42
N GLU A 189 4.61 16.02 1.75
CA GLU A 189 3.62 16.98 1.26
C GLU A 189 2.54 17.16 2.33
N PRO A 190 2.23 18.40 2.76
CA PRO A 190 1.18 18.64 3.75
C PRO A 190 -0.20 18.31 3.17
N LEU A 191 -1.08 17.80 4.03
CA LEU A 191 -2.47 17.59 3.62
C LEU A 191 -3.14 18.95 3.37
N PRO A 192 -3.93 19.08 2.28
CA PRO A 192 -4.70 20.29 2.05
C PRO A 192 -5.61 20.61 3.25
N THR A 193 -5.65 21.88 3.63
CA THR A 193 -6.55 22.36 4.68
C THR A 193 -8.00 22.15 4.22
N PRO A 194 -8.92 21.68 5.08
CA PRO A 194 -10.33 21.65 4.75
C PRO A 194 -10.77 23.08 4.41
N ALA A 195 -11.50 23.27 3.31
CA ALA A 195 -12.09 24.58 3.03
C ALA A 195 -12.98 24.97 4.23
N SER A 196 -12.76 26.16 4.79
CA SER A 196 -13.67 26.72 5.79
C SER A 196 -15.06 26.80 5.17
N LYS A 197 -16.02 26.08 5.75
CA LYS A 197 -17.43 26.17 5.34
C LYS A 197 -17.99 27.56 5.61
#